data_AF-A0A081NHF1-F1
#
_entry.id   AF-A0A081NHF1-F1
#
_cell.length_a   1.000
_cell.length_b   1.000
_cell.length_c   1.000
_cell.angle_alpha   90.00
_cell.angle_beta   90.00
_cell.angle_gamma   90.00
#
_symmetry.space_group_name_H-M   'P 1'
#
loop_
_entity.id
_entity.type
_entity.pdbx_description
1 polymer ?
#
loop_
_entity_poly.entity_id
_entity_poly.type
_entity_poly.pdbx_seq_one_letter_code
_entity_poly.pdbx_strand_id
1 'polypeptide(L)'
;MASQFTAVFDACVLYPSVLRDVLLRLAITDTFRARWTDQIHDEWTRNLKANHPDIDENYLNKTRQLMNAHVRDALVEGFEHLIDSVQLPDQDDRHVVAAAIAANADVIVTYNLKDFPDEALAPYELQAIHPDSFIHDLIDLHPAEVIGVIRSARAALKNPPLTVDEYLGRLRKQRLPETVTWLESMKLAL
;
A
#
# COMPACT_ATOMS: atom_id res chain seq x y z
N MET A 1 -8.85 13.86 -20.47
CA MET A 1 -9.08 12.77 -19.50
C MET A 1 -8.45 13.25 -18.20
N ALA A 2 -9.19 13.30 -17.10
CA ALA A 2 -8.58 13.66 -15.81
C ALA A 2 -7.47 12.64 -15.54
N SER A 3 -6.24 13.10 -15.30
CA SER A 3 -5.14 12.24 -14.87
C SER A 3 -5.56 11.62 -13.54
N GLN A 4 -5.76 10.31 -13.52
CA GLN A 4 -6.12 9.60 -12.30
C GLN A 4 -4.85 9.39 -11.48
N PHE A 5 -4.85 9.91 -10.26
CA PHE A 5 -3.74 9.82 -9.31
C PHE A 5 -3.25 8.37 -9.17
N THR A 6 -1.94 8.16 -9.19
CA THR A 6 -1.29 6.85 -9.28
C THR A 6 -0.28 6.68 -8.17
N ALA A 7 -0.42 5.60 -7.41
CA ALA A 7 0.43 5.28 -6.28
C ALA A 7 1.13 3.94 -6.51
N VAL A 8 2.45 3.91 -6.36
CA VAL A 8 3.21 2.66 -6.23
C VAL A 8 3.30 2.29 -4.77
N PHE A 9 3.01 1.02 -4.45
CA PHE A 9 3.18 0.50 -3.11
C PHE A 9 4.55 -0.15 -2.95
N ASP A 10 5.30 0.29 -1.94
CA ASP A 10 6.52 -0.38 -1.51
C ASP A 10 6.19 -1.72 -0.80
N ALA A 11 7.12 -2.68 -0.82
CA ALA A 11 7.00 -3.96 -0.15
C ALA A 11 6.72 -3.81 1.36
N CYS A 12 7.27 -2.78 2.00
CA CYS A 12 7.11 -2.57 3.44
C CYS A 12 5.66 -2.28 3.86
N VAL A 13 4.83 -1.67 3.00
CA VAL A 13 3.41 -1.40 3.29
C VAL A 13 2.50 -2.59 2.92
N LEU A 14 2.98 -3.46 2.04
CA LEU A 14 2.31 -4.72 1.69
C LEU A 14 2.64 -5.85 2.67
N TYR A 15 3.72 -5.75 3.45
CA TYR A 15 4.10 -6.80 4.41
C TYR A 15 3.03 -7.03 5.50
N PRO A 16 2.55 -6.00 6.25
CA PRO A 16 1.58 -6.22 7.32
C PRO A 16 0.19 -6.52 6.75
N SER A 17 -0.37 -7.67 7.12
CA SER A 17 -1.65 -8.15 6.55
C SER A 17 -2.82 -7.19 6.74
N VAL A 18 -2.85 -6.46 7.86
CA VAL A 18 -3.91 -5.49 8.17
C VAL A 18 -3.84 -4.28 7.24
N LEU A 19 -2.65 -3.68 7.06
CA LEU A 19 -2.48 -2.54 6.16
C LEU A 19 -2.70 -2.96 4.71
N ARG A 20 -2.13 -4.11 4.30
CA ARG A 20 -2.32 -4.65 2.95
C ARG A 20 -3.79 -4.83 2.60
N ASP A 21 -4.62 -5.40 3.49
CA ASP A 21 -6.06 -5.56 3.23
C ASP A 21 -6.77 -4.21 3.04
N VAL A 22 -6.44 -3.20 3.86
CA VAL A 22 -7.01 -1.85 3.72
C VAL A 22 -6.60 -1.20 2.40
N LEU A 23 -5.30 -1.18 2.07
CA LEU A 23 -4.80 -0.57 0.84
C LEU A 23 -5.37 -1.24 -0.41
N LEU A 24 -5.48 -2.57 -0.42
CA LEU A 24 -6.05 -3.29 -1.56
C LEU A 24 -7.55 -3.02 -1.72
N ARG A 25 -8.30 -2.95 -0.62
CA ARG A 25 -9.72 -2.60 -0.68
C ARG A 25 -9.93 -1.17 -1.17
N LEU A 26 -9.09 -0.22 -0.74
CA LEU A 26 -9.09 1.14 -1.27
C LEU A 26 -8.73 1.15 -2.76
N ALA A 27 -7.74 0.37 -3.19
CA ALA A 27 -7.37 0.29 -4.61
C ALA A 27 -8.50 -0.23 -5.50
N ILE A 28 -9.38 -1.10 -4.99
CA ILE A 28 -10.53 -1.65 -5.72
C ILE A 28 -11.66 -0.62 -5.88
N THR A 29 -11.68 0.47 -5.10
CA THR A 29 -12.71 1.53 -5.26
C THR A 29 -12.42 2.47 -6.44
N ASP A 30 -11.31 2.27 -7.17
CA ASP A 30 -10.88 3.10 -8.29
C ASP A 30 -10.71 4.61 -7.91
N THR A 31 -10.58 4.96 -6.62
CA THR A 31 -10.30 6.34 -6.18
C THR A 31 -8.89 6.80 -6.56
N PHE A 32 -7.97 5.85 -6.76
CA PHE A 32 -6.64 6.03 -7.32
C PHE A 32 -6.21 4.75 -8.05
N ARG A 33 -5.12 4.82 -8.83
CA ARG A 33 -4.52 3.65 -9.47
C ARG A 33 -3.37 3.13 -8.60
N ALA A 34 -3.56 1.97 -7.96
CA ALA A 34 -2.47 1.30 -7.25
C ALA A 34 -1.60 0.50 -8.23
N ARG A 35 -0.29 0.50 -7.99
CA ARG A 35 0.72 -0.16 -8.84
C ARG A 35 1.77 -0.87 -7.99
N TRP A 36 2.30 -1.97 -8.51
CA TRP A 36 3.43 -2.71 -7.93
C TRP A 36 4.08 -3.61 -8.98
N THR A 37 5.22 -4.21 -8.67
CA THR A 37 5.96 -5.12 -9.54
C THR A 37 6.03 -6.52 -8.94
N ASP A 38 6.46 -7.52 -9.74
CA ASP A 38 6.77 -8.83 -9.21
C ASP A 38 7.94 -8.80 -8.21
N GLN A 39 8.90 -7.89 -8.39
CA GLN A 39 10.01 -7.72 -7.46
C GLN A 39 9.52 -7.24 -6.07
N ILE A 40 8.60 -6.26 -6.04
CA ILE A 40 7.93 -5.83 -4.79
C ILE A 40 7.18 -7.00 -4.16
N HIS A 41 6.49 -7.82 -4.96
CA HIS A 41 5.85 -9.02 -4.45
C HIS A 41 6.83 -10.02 -3.84
N ASP A 42 7.97 -10.25 -4.48
CA ASP A 42 9.01 -11.14 -4.01
C ASP A 42 9.56 -10.67 -2.66
N GLU A 43 9.78 -9.37 -2.49
CA GLU A 43 10.29 -8.80 -1.24
C GLU A 43 9.36 -8.98 -0.05
N TRP A 44 8.10 -8.56 -0.16
CA TRP A 44 7.20 -8.68 0.98
C TRP A 44 6.87 -10.14 1.30
N THR A 45 6.79 -11.01 0.29
CA THR A 45 6.55 -12.46 0.51
C THR A 45 7.75 -13.15 1.12
N ARG A 46 8.97 -12.87 0.63
CA ARG A 46 10.23 -13.41 1.17
C ARG A 46 10.43 -13.01 2.63
N ASN A 47 10.24 -11.72 2.93
CA ASN A 47 10.35 -11.21 4.30
C ASN A 47 9.29 -11.84 5.21
N LEU A 48 8.06 -12.00 4.72
CA LEU A 48 6.97 -12.60 5.51
C LEU A 48 7.24 -14.08 5.81
N LYS A 49 7.74 -14.84 4.84
CA LYS A 49 8.14 -16.24 5.02
C LYS A 49 9.35 -16.38 5.95
N ALA A 50 10.33 -15.47 5.87
CA ALA A 50 11.48 -15.47 6.76
C ALA A 50 11.09 -15.24 8.23
N ASN A 51 10.16 -14.31 8.49
CA ASN A 51 9.70 -13.99 9.85
C ASN A 51 8.64 -14.99 10.38
N HIS A 52 7.96 -15.69 9.48
CA HIS A 52 6.95 -16.70 9.84
C HIS A 52 7.14 -17.97 8.98
N PRO A 53 8.14 -18.81 9.31
CA PRO A 53 8.49 -19.99 8.51
C PRO A 53 7.33 -20.99 8.31
N ASP A 54 6.35 -21.00 9.21
CA ASP A 54 5.17 -21.87 9.17
C ASP A 54 4.11 -21.44 8.12
N ILE A 55 4.23 -20.24 7.53
CA ILE A 55 3.29 -19.80 6.49
C ILE A 55 3.47 -20.66 5.25
N ASP A 56 2.37 -21.22 4.74
CA ASP A 56 2.33 -21.95 3.48
C ASP A 56 2.70 -21.03 2.29
N GLU A 57 3.67 -21.44 1.49
CA GLU A 57 4.07 -20.69 0.29
C GLU A 57 2.93 -20.61 -0.73
N ASN A 58 2.06 -21.63 -0.80
CA ASN A 58 0.89 -21.60 -1.66
C ASN A 58 -0.09 -20.50 -1.24
N TYR A 59 -0.18 -20.21 0.05
CA TYR A 59 -1.00 -19.10 0.55
C TYR A 59 -0.45 -17.74 0.11
N LEU A 60 0.88 -17.55 0.14
CA LEU A 60 1.53 -16.33 -0.35
C LEU A 60 1.32 -16.15 -1.85
N ASN A 61 1.55 -17.21 -2.63
CA ASN A 61 1.36 -17.19 -4.09
C ASN A 61 -0.09 -16.91 -4.46
N LYS A 62 -1.05 -17.54 -3.77
CA LYS A 62 -2.47 -17.24 -3.96
C LYS A 62 -2.80 -15.79 -3.62
N THR A 63 -2.20 -15.22 -2.59
CA THR A 63 -2.39 -13.81 -2.21
C THR A 63 -1.90 -12.89 -3.34
N ARG A 64 -0.70 -13.13 -3.89
CA ARG A 64 -0.18 -12.35 -5.05
C ARG A 64 -1.12 -12.41 -6.25
N GLN A 65 -1.57 -13.61 -6.60
CA GLN A 65 -2.49 -13.82 -7.72
C GLN A 65 -3.81 -13.06 -7.53
N LEU A 66 -4.37 -13.09 -6.31
CA LEU A 66 -5.60 -12.37 -6.00
C LEU A 66 -5.39 -10.85 -6.06
N MET A 67 -4.25 -10.34 -5.61
CA MET A 67 -3.91 -8.91 -5.73
C MET A 67 -3.92 -8.49 -7.22
N ASN A 68 -3.16 -9.20 -8.06
CA ASN A 68 -3.04 -8.90 -9.49
C ASN A 68 -4.38 -9.05 -10.23
N ALA A 69 -5.22 -10.00 -9.83
CA ALA A 69 -6.49 -10.25 -10.51
C ALA A 69 -7.59 -9.23 -10.18
N HIS A 70 -7.53 -8.55 -9.03
CA HIS A 70 -8.62 -7.68 -8.56
C HIS A 70 -8.32 -6.19 -8.68
N VAL A 71 -7.05 -5.79 -8.70
CA VAL A 71 -6.67 -4.38 -8.89
C VAL A 71 -6.29 -4.15 -10.35
N ARG A 72 -7.03 -3.25 -11.01
CA ARG A 72 -6.93 -3.02 -12.45
C ARG A 72 -5.54 -2.51 -12.82
N ASP A 73 -4.92 -3.19 -13.79
CA ASP A 73 -3.60 -2.86 -14.33
C ASP A 73 -2.50 -2.72 -13.26
N ALA A 74 -2.63 -3.37 -12.10
CA ALA A 74 -1.74 -3.09 -10.98
C ALA A 74 -0.28 -3.49 -11.22
N LEU A 75 -0.06 -4.55 -12.00
CA LEU A 75 1.28 -5.08 -12.25
C LEU A 75 2.00 -4.21 -13.28
N VAL A 76 3.16 -3.69 -12.89
CA VAL A 76 4.06 -2.91 -13.73
C VAL A 76 5.20 -3.81 -14.21
N GLU A 77 5.44 -3.80 -15.51
CA GLU A 77 6.45 -4.62 -16.19
C GLU A 77 7.37 -3.74 -17.04
N GLY A 78 8.57 -4.23 -17.38
CA GLY A 78 9.48 -3.56 -18.30
C GLY A 78 10.19 -2.33 -17.72
N PHE A 79 10.20 -2.17 -16.40
CA PHE A 79 10.84 -1.06 -15.69
C PHE A 79 12.35 -1.28 -15.45
N GLU A 80 12.85 -2.50 -15.65
CA GLU A 80 14.17 -2.94 -15.20
C GLU A 80 15.30 -2.12 -15.80
N HIS A 81 15.13 -1.64 -17.03
CA HIS A 81 16.11 -0.79 -17.73
C HIS A 81 16.28 0.60 -17.09
N LEU A 82 15.37 1.02 -16.22
CA LEU A 82 15.42 2.30 -15.50
C LEU A 82 16.18 2.18 -14.17
N ILE A 83 16.35 0.98 -13.61
CA ILE A 83 16.91 0.77 -12.26
C ILE A 83 18.30 1.42 -12.12
N ASP A 84 19.17 1.20 -13.10
CA ASP A 84 20.54 1.73 -13.07
C ASP A 84 20.62 3.26 -13.23
N SER A 85 19.56 3.87 -13.78
CA SER A 85 19.47 5.33 -13.90
C SER A 85 19.03 6.02 -12.60
N VAL A 86 18.37 5.28 -11.71
CA VAL A 86 17.92 5.80 -10.41
C VAL A 86 19.10 5.89 -9.45
N GLN A 87 19.20 7.02 -8.74
CA GLN A 87 20.19 7.24 -7.68
C GLN A 87 19.44 7.41 -6.35
N LEU A 88 19.65 6.49 -5.42
CA LEU A 88 19.10 6.51 -4.06
C LEU A 88 20.19 6.18 -3.04
N PRO A 89 20.01 6.56 -1.77
CA PRO A 89 20.89 6.12 -0.68
C PRO A 89 20.97 4.59 -0.56
N ASP A 90 19.83 3.91 -0.69
CA ASP A 90 19.76 2.46 -0.76
C ASP A 90 19.64 2.00 -2.22
N GLN A 91 20.58 1.16 -2.65
CA GLN A 91 20.59 0.64 -4.02
C GLN A 91 19.50 -0.40 -4.25
N ASP A 92 19.07 -1.08 -3.20
CA ASP A 92 18.04 -2.11 -3.27
C ASP A 92 16.65 -1.47 -3.44
N ASP A 93 16.43 -0.21 -3.09
CA ASP A 93 15.13 0.47 -3.27
C ASP A 93 14.92 1.08 -4.67
N ARG A 94 15.96 1.07 -5.52
CA ARG A 94 15.92 1.72 -6.84
C ARG A 94 14.85 1.14 -7.77
N HIS A 95 14.49 -0.13 -7.62
CA HIS A 95 13.45 -0.73 -8.44
C HIS A 95 12.06 -0.15 -8.14
N VAL A 96 11.80 0.33 -6.91
CA VAL A 96 10.51 0.94 -6.55
C VAL A 96 10.34 2.26 -7.31
N VAL A 97 11.39 3.08 -7.39
CA VAL A 97 11.39 4.31 -8.19
C VAL A 97 11.32 4.02 -9.68
N ALA A 98 12.08 3.04 -10.18
CA ALA A 98 11.99 2.61 -11.58
C ALA A 98 10.56 2.18 -11.97
N ALA A 99 9.89 1.42 -11.09
CA ALA A 99 8.50 1.04 -11.28
C ALA A 99 7.56 2.26 -11.27
N ALA A 100 7.79 3.22 -10.36
CA ALA A 100 7.02 4.46 -10.28
C ALA A 100 7.15 5.30 -11.56
N ILE A 101 8.36 5.42 -12.12
CA ILE A 101 8.60 6.10 -13.39
C ILE A 101 7.83 5.38 -14.53
N ALA A 102 7.99 4.06 -14.65
CA ALA A 102 7.31 3.27 -15.70
C ALA A 102 5.78 3.36 -15.60
N ALA A 103 5.25 3.48 -14.39
CA ALA A 103 3.82 3.61 -14.12
C ALA A 103 3.27 5.04 -14.30
N ASN A 104 4.13 6.04 -14.52
CA ASN A 104 3.79 7.47 -14.38
C ASN A 104 3.07 7.73 -13.05
N ALA A 105 3.67 7.23 -11.96
CA ALA A 105 3.14 7.41 -10.63
C ALA A 105 3.33 8.85 -10.14
N ASP A 106 2.46 9.28 -9.25
CA ASP A 106 2.57 10.55 -8.53
C ASP A 106 3.30 10.33 -7.20
N VAL A 107 3.06 9.18 -6.55
CA VAL A 107 3.62 8.87 -5.22
C VAL A 107 4.10 7.43 -5.07
N ILE A 108 5.06 7.25 -4.17
CA ILE A 108 5.46 5.97 -3.58
C ILE A 108 4.94 5.92 -2.14
N VAL A 109 4.09 4.95 -1.83
CA VAL A 109 3.57 4.74 -0.47
C VAL A 109 4.52 3.82 0.29
N THR A 110 5.21 4.34 1.30
CA THR A 110 6.25 3.62 2.04
C THR A 110 6.33 4.08 3.51
N TYR A 111 6.76 3.19 4.40
CA TYR A 111 7.18 3.56 5.75
C TYR A 111 8.60 4.15 5.79
N ASN A 112 9.40 3.89 4.76
CA ASN A 112 10.85 4.09 4.74
C ASN A 112 11.23 5.42 4.07
N LEU A 113 10.56 6.52 4.44
CA LEU A 113 10.72 7.82 3.76
C LEU A 113 12.18 8.29 3.59
N LYS A 114 13.05 7.99 4.56
CA LYS A 114 14.48 8.32 4.52
C LYS A 114 15.24 7.67 3.35
N ASP A 115 14.75 6.54 2.84
CA ASP A 115 15.37 5.78 1.76
C ASP A 115 14.94 6.35 0.38
N PHE A 116 13.93 7.23 0.38
CA PHE A 116 13.38 7.95 -0.78
C PHE A 116 13.41 9.48 -0.58
N PRO A 117 14.59 10.10 -0.45
CA PRO A 117 14.69 11.54 -0.19
C PRO A 117 14.11 12.37 -1.36
N ASP A 118 13.44 13.47 -1.02
CA ASP A 118 12.74 14.35 -1.98
C ASP A 118 13.67 14.83 -3.11
N GLU A 119 14.93 15.15 -2.80
CA GLU A 119 15.89 15.61 -3.80
C GLU A 119 16.22 14.53 -4.84
N ALA A 120 16.17 13.25 -4.47
CA ALA A 120 16.40 12.13 -5.37
C ALA A 120 15.16 11.80 -6.21
N LEU A 121 13.96 12.06 -5.68
CA LEU A 121 12.69 11.83 -6.37
C LEU A 121 12.27 12.98 -7.29
N ALA A 122 12.67 14.21 -6.97
CA ALA A 122 12.28 15.42 -7.70
C ALA A 122 12.52 15.37 -9.22
N PRO A 123 13.63 14.80 -9.76
CA PRO A 123 13.84 14.68 -11.20
C PRO A 123 12.78 13.84 -11.93
N TYR A 124 12.03 13.02 -11.20
CA TYR A 124 11.01 12.13 -11.72
C TYR A 124 9.58 12.61 -11.40
N GLU A 125 9.44 13.80 -10.80
CA GLU A 125 8.15 14.34 -10.32
C GLU A 125 7.43 13.40 -9.33
N LEU A 126 8.20 12.63 -8.56
CA LEU A 126 7.71 11.66 -7.57
C LEU A 126 7.81 12.21 -6.15
N GLN A 127 6.94 11.71 -5.27
CA GLN A 127 7.02 11.94 -3.83
C GLN A 127 6.86 10.63 -3.05
N ALA A 128 7.59 10.50 -1.94
CA ALA A 128 7.36 9.41 -1.00
C ALA A 128 6.37 9.87 0.07
N ILE A 129 5.34 9.05 0.36
CA ILE A 129 4.31 9.36 1.34
C ILE A 129 4.13 8.21 2.33
N HIS A 130 3.96 8.57 3.61
CA HIS A 130 3.67 7.61 4.66
C HIS A 130 2.25 7.05 4.47
N PRO A 131 1.99 5.74 4.71
CA PRO A 131 0.67 5.16 4.48
C PRO A 131 -0.45 5.80 5.32
N ASP A 132 -0.14 6.32 6.51
CA ASP A 132 -1.14 7.06 7.31
C ASP A 132 -1.58 8.35 6.64
N SER A 133 -0.62 9.17 6.18
CA SER A 133 -0.90 10.41 5.46
C SER A 133 -1.61 10.14 4.13
N PHE A 134 -1.19 9.09 3.41
CA PHE A 134 -1.85 8.68 2.17
C PHE A 134 -3.33 8.30 2.39
N ILE A 135 -3.64 7.52 3.44
CA ILE A 135 -5.03 7.18 3.76
C ILE A 135 -5.79 8.40 4.27
N HIS A 136 -5.12 9.33 4.96
CA HIS A 136 -5.73 10.58 5.40
C HIS A 136 -6.10 11.50 4.23
N ASP A 137 -5.25 11.61 3.21
CA ASP A 137 -5.59 12.33 1.98
C ASP A 137 -6.81 11.71 1.28
N LEU A 138 -6.89 10.38 1.26
CA LEU A 138 -8.08 9.68 0.74
C LEU A 138 -9.33 9.92 1.61
N ILE A 139 -9.16 10.13 2.92
CA ILE A 139 -10.27 10.52 3.81
C ILE A 139 -10.79 11.90 3.44
N ASP A 140 -9.89 12.86 3.20
CA ASP A 140 -10.27 14.22 2.85
C ASP A 140 -10.99 14.29 1.49
N LEU A 141 -10.55 13.48 0.53
CA LEU A 141 -11.11 13.44 -0.82
C LEU A 141 -12.36 12.55 -0.93
N HIS A 142 -12.37 11.40 -0.25
CA HIS A 142 -13.36 10.32 -0.42
C HIS A 142 -13.79 9.67 0.91
N PRO A 143 -14.30 10.45 1.88
CA PRO A 143 -14.54 9.95 3.24
C PRO A 143 -15.53 8.78 3.31
N ALA A 144 -16.56 8.82 2.46
CA ALA A 144 -17.57 7.75 2.41
C ALA A 144 -16.99 6.41 1.91
N GLU A 145 -16.09 6.44 0.92
CA GLU A 145 -15.42 5.25 0.40
C GLU A 145 -14.49 4.64 1.46
N VAL A 146 -13.70 5.47 2.14
CA VAL A 146 -12.80 5.01 3.20
C VAL A 146 -13.60 4.36 4.34
N ILE A 147 -14.69 4.99 4.81
CA ILE A 147 -15.59 4.39 5.83
C ILE A 147 -16.13 3.04 5.34
N GLY A 148 -16.59 2.97 4.09
CA GLY A 148 -17.10 1.74 3.48
C GLY A 148 -16.07 0.62 3.46
N VAL A 149 -14.83 0.94 3.09
CA VAL A 149 -13.70 0.00 3.10
C VAL A 149 -13.38 -0.48 4.51
N ILE A 150 -13.22 0.43 5.48
CA ILE A 150 -12.86 0.09 6.87
C ILE A 150 -13.94 -0.79 7.51
N ARG A 151 -15.22 -0.46 7.33
CA ARG A 151 -16.35 -1.28 7.79
C ARG A 151 -16.33 -2.67 7.16
N SER A 152 -16.10 -2.75 5.86
CA SER A 152 -16.08 -4.03 5.13
C SER A 152 -14.88 -4.90 5.52
N ALA A 153 -13.71 -4.30 5.72
CA ALA A 153 -12.50 -4.97 6.18
C ALA A 153 -12.71 -5.57 7.58
N ARG A 154 -13.26 -4.78 8.51
CA ARG A 154 -13.62 -5.26 9.85
C ARG A 154 -14.63 -6.41 9.80
N ALA A 155 -15.71 -6.27 9.03
CA ALA A 155 -16.77 -7.28 8.92
C ALA A 155 -16.31 -8.59 8.28
N ALA A 156 -15.23 -8.57 7.49
CA ALA A 156 -14.65 -9.78 6.90
C ALA A 156 -13.89 -10.65 7.92
N LEU A 157 -13.46 -10.07 9.04
CA LEU A 157 -12.82 -10.80 10.13
C LEU A 157 -13.89 -11.52 10.95
N LYS A 158 -13.97 -12.86 10.79
CA LYS A 158 -15.00 -13.70 11.44
C LYS A 158 -14.45 -14.61 12.53
N ASN A 159 -13.13 -14.82 12.59
CA ASN A 159 -12.49 -15.79 13.49
C ASN A 159 -11.24 -15.19 14.16
N PRO A 160 -11.39 -14.47 15.29
CA PRO A 160 -12.66 -14.03 15.88
C PRO A 160 -13.23 -12.78 15.18
N PRO A 161 -14.55 -12.51 15.32
CA PRO A 161 -15.09 -11.20 14.95
C PRO A 161 -14.52 -10.12 15.86
N LEU A 162 -14.32 -8.91 15.30
CA LEU A 162 -13.78 -7.77 16.03
C LEU A 162 -14.82 -6.66 16.20
N THR A 163 -14.83 -6.09 17.40
CA THR A 163 -15.47 -4.80 17.68
C THR A 163 -14.76 -3.68 16.91
N VAL A 164 -15.42 -2.51 16.82
CA VAL A 164 -14.82 -1.32 16.19
C VAL A 164 -13.52 -0.95 16.90
N ASP A 165 -13.52 -0.88 18.23
CA ASP A 165 -12.34 -0.47 19.01
C ASP A 165 -11.16 -1.44 18.85
N GLU A 166 -11.42 -2.75 18.81
CA GLU A 166 -10.37 -3.75 18.56
C GLU A 166 -9.76 -3.60 17.17
N TYR A 167 -10.58 -3.32 16.16
CA TYR A 167 -10.09 -3.12 14.80
C TYR A 167 -9.29 -1.82 14.66
N LEU A 168 -9.78 -0.71 15.23
CA LEU A 168 -9.04 0.56 15.29
C LEU A 168 -7.72 0.40 16.06
N GLY A 169 -7.69 -0.42 17.12
CA GLY A 169 -6.47 -0.81 17.82
C GLY A 169 -5.47 -1.54 16.92
N ARG A 170 -5.93 -2.39 15.99
CA ARG A 170 -5.05 -3.06 15.01
C ARG A 170 -4.50 -2.10 13.97
N LEU A 171 -5.31 -1.15 13.48
CA LEU A 171 -4.86 -0.08 12.58
C LEU A 171 -3.83 0.82 13.24
N ARG A 172 -4.04 1.20 14.51
CA ARG A 172 -3.07 1.98 15.28
C ARG A 172 -1.73 1.27 15.42
N LYS A 173 -1.72 -0.05 15.56
CA LYS A 173 -0.49 -0.87 15.55
C LYS A 173 0.21 -0.89 14.19
N GLN A 174 -0.49 -0.57 13.10
CA GLN A 174 0.12 -0.33 11.77
C GLN A 174 0.65 1.09 11.63
N ARG A 175 0.85 1.83 12.74
CA ARG A 175 1.32 3.22 12.73
C ARG A 175 0.42 4.13 11.89
N LEU A 176 -0.90 4.00 12.07
CA LEU A 176 -1.89 4.86 11.41
C LEU A 176 -2.61 5.81 12.40
N PRO A 177 -1.89 6.61 13.22
CA PRO A 177 -2.52 7.44 14.25
C PRO A 177 -3.51 8.49 13.72
N GLU A 178 -3.24 9.14 12.60
CA GLU A 178 -4.10 10.21 12.03
C GLU A 178 -5.39 9.61 11.48
N THR A 179 -5.27 8.57 10.65
CA THR A 179 -6.40 7.78 10.13
C THR A 179 -7.27 7.28 11.27
N VAL A 180 -6.67 6.68 12.31
CA VAL A 180 -7.43 6.13 13.44
C VAL A 180 -8.13 7.24 14.23
N THR A 181 -7.47 8.38 14.46
CA THR A 181 -8.08 9.51 15.17
C THR A 181 -9.32 10.02 14.44
N TRP A 182 -9.25 10.13 13.11
CA TRP A 182 -10.41 10.50 12.31
C TRP A 182 -11.52 9.45 12.39
N LEU A 183 -11.18 8.16 12.25
CA LEU A 183 -12.14 7.05 12.34
C LEU A 183 -12.81 6.98 13.72
N GLU A 184 -12.13 7.37 14.80
CA GLU A 184 -12.70 7.44 16.14
C GLU A 184 -13.83 8.48 16.24
N SER A 185 -13.76 9.57 15.47
CA SER A 185 -14.86 10.55 15.35
C SER A 185 -16.07 10.01 14.57
N MET A 186 -15.85 8.97 13.75
CA MET A 186 -16.84 8.34 12.88
C MET A 186 -17.31 6.96 13.36
N LYS A 187 -17.05 6.58 14.63
CA LYS A 187 -17.31 5.22 15.16
C LYS A 187 -18.70 4.67 14.87
N LEU A 188 -19.74 5.51 14.87
CA LEU A 188 -21.11 5.08 14.61
C LEU A 188 -21.34 4.57 13.17
N ALA A 189 -20.44 4.90 12.24
CA ALA A 189 -20.50 4.48 10.85
C ALA A 189 -19.69 3.21 10.53
N LEU A 190 -18.94 2.66 11.50
CA LEU A 190 -17.96 1.57 11.35
C LEU A 190 -18.41 0.19 11.79
#